data_AF-A0A949LJX4-F1
#
_entry.id   AF-A0A949LJX4-F1
#
_cell.length_a   1.000
_cell.length_b   1.000
_cell.length_c   1.000
_cell.angle_alpha   90.00
_cell.angle_beta   90.00
_cell.angle_gamma   90.00
#
_symmetry.space_group_name_H-M   'P 1'
#
loop_
_entity.id
_entity.type
_entity.pdbx_description
1 polymer ?
#
loop_
_entity_poly.entity_id
_entity_poly.type
_entity_poly.pdbx_seq_one_letter_code
_entity_poly.pdbx_strand_id
1 'polypeptide(L)'
;MIPKAISEAIVKVMSLVTYVENRGKNNFHNYKYAKAGDLFAKLQPAMAEAGLVIVPDLVGYKLIANDTIMEANFNFTLAHSSGDTWRYKPHFIGMSSCRNQKGGFDDKALNKCLTAARKYFLISLFNVPTGDDPDPDADGDTKSEPKHEQPRQTETKPEPTPEPEPERSEFDVVLPFSEEGRPDWKQWTNTLFPLRIAACESTGEVQNVIDGNKSKLDTIKQSAPKTYERLKAGWDHKIDNLLNGVVDD
;
A
#
# COMPACT_ATOMS: atom_id res chain seq x y z
N MET A 1 -10.11 6.03 30.57
CA MET A 1 -10.34 4.58 30.73
C MET A 1 -11.54 4.18 29.87
N ILE A 2 -11.54 2.98 29.28
CA ILE A 2 -12.69 2.45 28.53
C ILE A 2 -13.80 2.08 29.53
N PRO A 3 -15.06 2.48 29.33
CA PRO A 3 -16.17 2.05 30.17
C PRO A 3 -16.34 0.53 30.19
N LYS A 4 -16.71 -0.03 31.34
CA LYS A 4 -16.83 -1.49 31.53
C LYS A 4 -17.74 -2.14 30.47
N ALA A 5 -18.92 -1.57 30.22
CA ALA A 5 -19.87 -2.14 29.27
C ALA A 5 -19.31 -2.18 27.83
N ILE A 6 -18.51 -1.19 27.44
CA ILE A 6 -17.86 -1.15 26.13
C ILE A 6 -16.75 -2.20 26.05
N SER A 7 -15.93 -2.35 27.10
CA SER A 7 -14.89 -3.39 27.15
C SER A 7 -15.51 -4.79 27.05
N GLU A 8 -16.57 -5.06 27.80
CA GLU A 8 -17.30 -6.33 27.76
C GLU A 8 -17.90 -6.59 26.37
N ALA A 9 -18.47 -5.57 25.74
CA ALA A 9 -19.02 -5.67 24.40
C ALA A 9 -17.93 -5.95 23.34
N ILE A 10 -16.76 -5.31 23.43
CA ILE A 10 -15.61 -5.59 22.56
C ILE A 10 -15.20 -7.05 22.70
N VAL A 11 -15.01 -7.55 23.93
CA VAL A 11 -14.66 -8.96 24.18
C VAL A 11 -15.73 -9.92 23.63
N LYS A 12 -17.01 -9.57 23.77
CA LYS A 12 -18.11 -10.37 23.21
C LYS A 12 -18.07 -10.41 21.67
N VAL A 13 -17.76 -9.30 21.00
CA VAL A 13 -17.61 -9.30 19.54
C VAL A 13 -16.43 -10.19 19.12
N MET A 14 -15.31 -10.13 19.85
CA MET A 14 -14.14 -10.97 19.59
C MET A 14 -14.44 -12.46 19.73
N SER A 15 -15.27 -12.87 20.70
CA SER A 15 -15.64 -14.27 20.86
C SER A 15 -16.60 -14.78 19.78
N LEU A 16 -17.43 -13.89 19.22
CA LEU A 16 -18.36 -14.22 18.13
C LEU A 16 -17.68 -14.22 16.75
N VAL A 17 -16.65 -13.41 16.55
CA VAL A 17 -15.95 -13.24 15.26
C VAL A 17 -14.51 -13.71 15.38
N THR A 18 -14.30 -15.01 15.14
CA THR A 18 -12.99 -15.65 15.30
C THR A 18 -12.09 -15.55 14.08
N TYR A 19 -12.66 -15.48 12.86
CA TYR A 19 -11.88 -15.43 11.63
C TYR A 19 -12.66 -14.84 10.44
N VAL A 20 -11.97 -14.09 9.58
CA VAL A 20 -12.50 -13.59 8.30
C VAL A 20 -11.57 -13.99 7.17
N GLU A 21 -12.05 -14.86 6.27
CA GLU A 21 -11.30 -15.31 5.10
C GLU A 21 -10.91 -14.15 4.17
N ASN A 22 -9.69 -14.20 3.64
CA ASN A 22 -9.22 -13.29 2.61
C ASN A 22 -9.81 -13.67 1.24
N ARG A 23 -11.06 -13.25 0.98
CA ARG A 23 -11.76 -13.49 -0.29
C ARG A 23 -11.51 -12.40 -1.35
N GLY A 24 -10.87 -11.30 -0.96
CA GLY A 24 -10.35 -10.27 -1.88
C GLY A 24 -9.04 -10.74 -2.46
N LYS A 25 -8.79 -10.39 -3.72
CA LYS A 25 -7.50 -10.58 -4.38
C LYS A 25 -7.09 -9.24 -4.97
N ASN A 26 -5.94 -8.73 -4.56
CA ASN A 26 -5.33 -7.62 -5.26
C ASN A 26 -4.67 -8.21 -6.50
N ASN A 27 -5.17 -7.90 -7.70
CA ASN A 27 -4.62 -8.46 -8.93
C ASN A 27 -3.28 -7.81 -9.35
N PHE A 28 -2.94 -6.65 -8.79
CA PHE A 28 -1.67 -5.94 -9.05
C PHE A 28 -0.51 -6.51 -8.23
N HIS A 29 -0.75 -6.81 -6.94
CA HIS A 29 0.28 -7.33 -6.02
C HIS A 29 0.03 -8.78 -5.58
N ASN A 30 -0.93 -9.44 -6.22
CA ASN A 30 -1.35 -10.84 -6.04
C ASN A 30 -1.63 -11.31 -4.59
N TYR A 31 -1.73 -10.41 -3.60
CA TYR A 31 -2.08 -10.78 -2.24
C TYR A 31 -3.59 -10.89 -2.05
N LYS A 32 -3.99 -11.81 -1.16
CA LYS A 32 -5.39 -11.93 -0.74
C LYS A 32 -5.64 -10.99 0.44
N TYR A 33 -6.81 -10.36 0.49
CA TYR A 33 -7.19 -9.49 1.59
C TYR A 33 -8.65 -9.71 2.01
N ALA A 34 -8.96 -9.48 3.28
CA ALA A 34 -10.34 -9.48 3.75
C ALA A 34 -11.09 -8.31 3.09
N LYS A 35 -12.13 -8.58 2.29
CA LYS A 35 -12.95 -7.52 1.72
C LYS A 35 -13.69 -6.80 2.85
N ALA A 36 -13.81 -5.48 2.75
CA ALA A 36 -14.55 -4.69 3.73
C ALA A 36 -16.00 -5.20 3.89
N GLY A 37 -16.65 -5.61 2.79
CA GLY A 37 -17.99 -6.21 2.82
C GLY A 37 -18.08 -7.50 3.64
N ASP A 38 -17.13 -8.42 3.48
CA ASP A 38 -17.11 -9.69 4.22
C ASP A 38 -16.88 -9.46 5.72
N LEU A 39 -15.98 -8.53 6.04
CA LEU A 39 -15.72 -8.10 7.42
C LEU A 39 -16.97 -7.49 8.06
N PHE A 40 -17.63 -6.55 7.36
CA PHE A 40 -18.81 -5.86 7.89
C PHE A 40 -20.01 -6.81 8.04
N ALA A 41 -20.20 -7.74 7.11
CA ALA A 41 -21.28 -8.74 7.18
C ALA A 41 -21.15 -9.65 8.41
N LYS A 42 -19.92 -9.94 8.86
CA LYS A 42 -19.65 -10.72 10.08
C LYS A 42 -19.72 -9.87 11.35
N LEU A 43 -19.13 -8.67 11.34
CA LEU A 43 -19.06 -7.83 12.54
C LEU A 43 -20.39 -7.17 12.90
N GLN A 44 -21.22 -6.80 11.92
CA GLN A 44 -22.48 -6.09 12.20
C GLN A 44 -23.42 -6.87 13.13
N PRO A 45 -23.76 -8.15 12.88
CA PRO A 45 -24.64 -8.89 13.78
C PRO A 45 -24.00 -9.12 15.15
N ALA A 46 -22.68 -9.35 15.22
CA ALA A 46 -21.96 -9.51 16.48
C ALA A 46 -21.98 -8.23 17.34
N MET A 47 -21.76 -7.07 16.72
CA MET A 47 -21.85 -5.77 17.40
C MET A 47 -23.28 -5.50 17.89
N ALA A 48 -24.29 -5.80 17.07
CA ALA A 48 -25.69 -5.66 17.47
C ALA A 48 -26.02 -6.56 18.68
N GLU A 49 -25.57 -7.82 18.68
CA GLU A 49 -25.76 -8.74 19.80
C GLU A 49 -25.00 -8.32 21.06
N ALA A 50 -23.86 -7.64 20.89
CA ALA A 50 -23.09 -7.08 21.99
C ALA A 50 -23.58 -5.69 22.44
N GLY A 51 -24.63 -5.15 21.82
CA GLY A 51 -25.13 -3.81 22.14
C GLY A 51 -24.15 -2.68 21.80
N LEU A 52 -23.14 -2.94 20.96
CA LEU A 52 -22.08 -2.00 20.61
C LEU A 52 -22.41 -1.25 19.32
N VAL A 53 -22.30 0.07 19.37
CA VAL A 53 -22.43 0.96 18.21
C VAL A 53 -21.12 1.72 18.02
N ILE A 54 -20.65 1.75 16.77
CA ILE A 54 -19.44 2.47 16.37
C ILE A 54 -19.81 3.46 15.27
N VAL A 55 -19.64 4.75 15.55
CA VAL A 55 -20.00 5.84 14.63
C VAL A 55 -18.74 6.56 14.17
N PRO A 56 -18.42 6.55 12.86
CA PRO A 56 -17.34 7.35 12.30
C PRO A 56 -17.76 8.82 12.17
N ASP A 57 -16.81 9.72 12.41
CA ASP A 57 -16.96 11.16 12.32
C ASP A 57 -15.77 11.73 11.54
N LEU A 58 -16.02 12.44 10.44
CA LEU A 58 -14.96 13.03 9.63
C LEU A 58 -14.37 14.25 10.35
N VAL A 59 -13.08 14.17 10.70
CA VAL A 59 -12.36 15.29 11.33
C VAL A 59 -11.86 16.27 10.27
N GLY A 60 -11.42 15.74 9.13
CA GLY A 60 -10.90 16.52 8.03
C GLY A 60 -10.25 15.64 6.98
N TYR A 61 -9.93 16.25 5.84
CA TYR A 61 -9.19 15.59 4.77
C TYR A 61 -8.20 16.56 4.14
N LYS A 62 -7.17 16.01 3.52
CA LYS A 62 -6.21 16.73 2.68
C LYS A 62 -5.91 15.93 1.43
N LEU A 63 -5.45 16.63 0.40
CA LEU A 63 -4.92 16.00 -0.79
C LEU A 63 -3.39 15.94 -0.68
N ILE A 64 -2.82 14.80 -1.05
CA ILE A 64 -1.37 14.54 -1.03
C ILE A 64 -0.95 13.93 -2.37
N ALA A 65 0.36 13.76 -2.56
CA ALA A 65 0.94 13.22 -3.79
C ALA A 65 0.41 13.93 -5.04
N ASN A 66 0.65 15.25 -5.14
CA ASN A 66 0.21 16.10 -6.25
C ASN A 66 -1.31 16.03 -6.50
N ASP A 67 -2.10 16.07 -5.43
CA ASP A 67 -3.55 15.99 -5.47
C ASP A 67 -4.09 14.73 -6.15
N THR A 68 -3.40 13.60 -6.03
CA THR A 68 -3.84 12.32 -6.58
C THR A 68 -4.39 11.37 -5.52
N ILE A 69 -4.03 11.58 -4.26
CA ILE A 69 -4.48 10.80 -3.11
C ILE A 69 -5.21 11.72 -2.14
N MET A 70 -6.39 11.29 -1.69
CA MET A 70 -7.09 11.89 -0.56
C MET A 70 -6.75 11.12 0.71
N GLU A 71 -6.27 11.83 1.71
CA GLU A 71 -6.08 11.34 3.08
C GLU A 71 -7.18 11.96 3.95
N ALA A 72 -8.02 11.14 4.57
CA ALA A 72 -9.11 11.61 5.44
C ALA A 72 -8.99 10.98 6.84
N ASN A 73 -9.07 11.83 7.86
CA ASN A 73 -8.97 11.43 9.26
C ASN A 73 -10.38 11.28 9.85
N PHE A 74 -10.63 10.12 10.47
CA PHE A 74 -11.91 9.81 11.10
C PHE A 74 -11.71 9.52 12.58
N ASN A 75 -12.54 10.15 13.40
CA ASN A 75 -12.75 9.75 14.78
C ASN A 75 -13.84 8.68 14.85
N PHE A 76 -13.70 7.72 15.75
CA PHE A 76 -14.69 6.70 16.00
C PHE A 76 -15.27 6.86 17.41
N THR A 77 -16.58 7.03 17.48
CA THR A 77 -17.31 7.07 18.75
C THR A 77 -17.85 5.68 19.06
N LEU A 78 -17.50 5.14 20.22
CA LEU A 78 -18.03 3.86 20.71
C LEU A 78 -19.08 4.14 21.77
N ALA A 79 -20.28 3.62 21.55
CA ALA A 79 -21.40 3.69 22.48
C ALA A 79 -21.98 2.29 22.70
N HIS A 80 -22.52 2.05 23.89
CA HIS A 80 -23.17 0.80 24.25
C HIS A 80 -24.65 1.03 24.56
N SER A 81 -25.48 0.00 24.38
CA SER A 81 -26.93 0.03 24.63
C SER A 81 -27.31 0.33 26.09
N SER A 82 -26.38 0.21 27.03
CA SER A 82 -26.53 0.67 28.42
C SER A 82 -26.55 2.19 28.58
N GLY A 83 -26.21 2.96 27.53
CA GLY A 83 -26.01 4.41 27.58
C GLY A 83 -24.56 4.84 27.80
N ASP A 84 -23.65 3.90 28.06
CA ASP A 84 -22.23 4.22 28.18
C ASP A 84 -21.64 4.66 26.83
N THR A 85 -20.82 5.70 26.86
CA THR A 85 -20.03 6.17 25.71
C THR A 85 -18.57 6.31 26.12
N TRP A 86 -17.65 5.83 25.30
CA TRP A 86 -16.23 6.04 25.55
C TRP A 86 -15.87 7.49 25.21
N ARG A 87 -15.45 8.26 26.22
CA ARG A 87 -15.11 9.68 26.05
C ARG A 87 -13.93 9.91 25.11
N TYR A 88 -12.97 8.99 25.08
CA TYR A 88 -11.90 9.03 24.12
C TYR A 88 -12.41 8.50 22.78
N LYS A 89 -12.11 9.22 21.70
CA LYS A 89 -12.43 8.81 20.33
C LYS A 89 -11.14 8.33 19.68
N PRO A 90 -10.94 7.01 19.53
CA PRO A 90 -9.89 6.49 18.67
C PRO A 90 -10.02 7.06 17.26
N HIS A 91 -8.91 7.20 16.56
CA HIS A 91 -8.91 7.71 15.20
C HIS A 91 -8.22 6.75 14.26
N PHE A 92 -8.59 6.82 12.98
CA PHE A 92 -7.94 6.06 11.92
C PHE A 92 -7.94 6.89 10.63
N ILE A 93 -6.88 6.75 9.84
CA ILE A 93 -6.73 7.46 8.57
C ILE A 93 -7.14 6.55 7.42
N GLY A 94 -8.01 7.07 6.56
CA GLY A 94 -8.39 6.45 5.30
C GLY A 94 -7.70 7.11 4.13
N MET A 95 -7.14 6.31 3.22
CA MET A 95 -6.53 6.82 2.00
C MET A 95 -7.19 6.22 0.76
N SER A 96 -7.35 7.04 -0.27
CA SER A 96 -7.81 6.59 -1.57
C SER A 96 -7.31 7.49 -2.68
N SER A 97 -7.22 6.98 -3.89
CA SER A 97 -7.06 7.84 -5.05
C SER A 97 -8.28 8.74 -5.20
N CYS A 98 -8.04 10.04 -5.37
CA CYS A 98 -9.08 11.02 -5.70
C CYS A 98 -9.15 11.34 -7.19
N ARG A 99 -8.48 10.53 -8.02
CA ARG A 99 -8.52 10.63 -9.49
C ARG A 99 -9.23 9.43 -10.08
N ASN A 100 -10.13 9.68 -11.02
CA ASN A 100 -10.73 8.64 -11.83
C ASN A 100 -9.82 8.30 -13.03
N GLN A 101 -10.17 7.24 -13.77
CA GLN A 101 -9.41 6.77 -14.94
C GLN A 101 -9.28 7.81 -16.06
N LYS A 102 -10.09 8.87 -16.04
CA LYS A 102 -10.08 9.97 -17.02
C LYS A 102 -9.31 11.20 -16.50
N GLY A 103 -8.61 11.09 -15.36
CA GLY A 103 -7.86 12.18 -14.73
C GLY A 103 -8.73 13.21 -13.98
N GLY A 104 -10.05 13.07 -14.02
CA GLY A 104 -10.98 13.91 -13.26
C GLY A 104 -11.05 13.51 -11.79
N PHE A 105 -11.71 14.33 -10.98
CA PHE A 105 -11.93 14.02 -9.57
C PHE A 105 -12.84 12.79 -9.41
N ASP A 106 -12.49 11.88 -8.50
CA ASP A 106 -13.31 10.74 -8.10
C ASP A 106 -14.25 11.16 -6.96
N ASP A 107 -15.54 11.31 -7.26
CA ASP A 107 -16.58 11.69 -6.32
C ASP A 107 -16.73 10.69 -5.15
N LYS A 108 -16.21 9.47 -5.30
CA LYS A 108 -16.23 8.43 -4.27
C LYS A 108 -14.97 8.40 -3.40
N ALA A 109 -13.99 9.27 -3.64
CA ALA A 109 -12.71 9.27 -2.93
C ALA A 109 -12.90 9.26 -1.40
N LEU A 110 -13.71 10.18 -0.89
CA LEU A 110 -13.98 10.28 0.55
C LEU A 110 -14.69 9.03 1.11
N ASN A 111 -15.64 8.46 0.35
CA ASN A 111 -16.33 7.22 0.72
C ASN A 111 -15.38 6.02 0.76
N LYS A 112 -14.40 5.98 -0.16
CA LYS A 112 -13.34 4.97 -0.16
C LYS A 112 -12.40 5.15 1.04
N CYS A 113 -12.06 6.39 1.40
CA CYS A 113 -11.31 6.67 2.62
C CYS A 113 -12.05 6.19 3.87
N LEU A 114 -13.35 6.50 4.00
CA LEU A 114 -14.17 6.00 5.11
C LEU A 114 -14.18 4.46 5.17
N THR A 115 -14.33 3.81 4.02
CA THR A 115 -14.33 2.35 3.93
C THR A 115 -12.99 1.76 4.38
N ALA A 116 -11.87 2.35 3.95
CA ALA A 116 -10.52 1.93 4.34
C ALA A 116 -10.28 2.14 5.85
N ALA A 117 -10.55 3.35 6.35
CA ALA A 117 -10.38 3.68 7.76
C ALA A 117 -11.21 2.76 8.66
N ARG A 118 -12.50 2.58 8.34
CA ARG A 118 -13.40 1.73 9.10
C ARG A 118 -12.96 0.27 9.08
N LYS A 119 -12.49 -0.25 7.94
CA LYS A 119 -12.01 -1.63 7.83
C LYS A 119 -10.86 -1.88 8.80
N TYR A 120 -9.80 -1.09 8.73
CA TYR A 120 -8.60 -1.33 9.54
C TYR A 120 -8.80 -0.96 11.01
N PHE A 121 -9.62 0.05 11.29
CA PHE A 121 -10.06 0.34 12.66
C PHE A 121 -10.75 -0.86 13.31
N LEU A 122 -11.71 -1.49 12.62
CA LEU A 122 -12.44 -2.64 13.17
C LEU A 122 -11.58 -3.90 13.29
N ILE A 123 -10.66 -4.14 12.34
CA ILE A 123 -9.68 -5.23 12.46
C ILE A 123 -8.83 -5.06 13.71
N SER A 124 -8.30 -3.86 13.93
CA SER A 124 -7.47 -3.55 15.10
C SER A 124 -8.26 -3.59 16.41
N LEU A 125 -9.47 -3.01 16.45
CA LEU A 125 -10.29 -2.96 17.66
C LEU A 125 -10.68 -4.36 18.16
N PHE A 126 -11.02 -5.27 17.25
CA PHE A 126 -11.49 -6.62 17.59
C PHE A 126 -10.43 -7.71 17.38
N ASN A 127 -9.18 -7.34 17.07
CA ASN A 127 -8.10 -8.28 16.77
C ASN A 127 -8.53 -9.42 15.82
N VAL A 128 -9.24 -9.07 14.74
CA VAL A 128 -9.78 -10.06 13.80
C VAL A 128 -8.63 -10.63 12.96
N PRO A 129 -8.33 -11.94 13.04
CA PRO A 129 -7.34 -12.53 12.16
C PRO A 129 -7.88 -12.60 10.73
N THR A 130 -7.05 -12.18 9.76
CA THR A 130 -7.43 -12.09 8.34
C THR A 130 -6.42 -12.84 7.45
N GLY A 131 -6.71 -14.11 7.14
CA GLY A 131 -5.88 -14.94 6.24
C GLY A 131 -4.41 -15.12 6.62
N ASP A 132 -3.69 -15.88 5.79
CA ASP A 132 -2.24 -16.11 5.93
C ASP A 132 -1.51 -14.80 5.56
N ASP A 133 -1.19 -13.98 6.56
CA ASP A 133 -0.11 -13.00 6.45
C ASP A 133 1.20 -13.82 6.46
N PRO A 134 1.94 -13.96 5.34
CA PRO A 134 3.35 -14.25 5.47
C PRO A 134 3.95 -13.03 6.17
N ASP A 135 4.41 -13.26 7.40
CA ASP A 135 5.14 -12.28 8.20
C ASP A 135 6.22 -11.63 7.31
N PRO A 136 6.20 -10.28 7.13
CA PRO A 136 7.16 -9.59 6.27
C PRO A 136 8.60 -9.67 6.79
N ASP A 137 8.81 -10.17 8.02
CA ASP A 137 10.11 -10.35 8.65
C ASP A 137 10.43 -11.83 8.99
N ALA A 138 9.77 -12.81 8.38
CA ALA A 138 10.07 -14.23 8.62
C ALA A 138 11.37 -14.73 7.95
N ASP A 139 12.48 -14.04 8.19
CA ASP A 139 13.81 -14.63 8.20
C ASP A 139 14.06 -15.24 9.59
N GLY A 140 13.55 -16.46 9.79
CA GLY A 140 13.54 -17.12 11.09
C GLY A 140 13.86 -18.60 10.98
N ASP A 141 15.15 -18.87 10.81
CA ASP A 141 15.83 -20.16 10.94
C ASP A 141 15.29 -21.00 12.12
N THR A 142 14.24 -21.80 11.88
CA THR A 142 13.78 -22.81 12.83
C THR A 142 13.93 -24.17 12.18
N LYS A 143 15.12 -24.72 12.43
CA LYS A 143 15.44 -26.14 12.36
C LYS A 143 14.26 -26.93 12.90
N SER A 144 13.60 -27.62 11.97
CA SER A 144 12.69 -28.71 12.26
C SER A 144 13.44 -29.80 13.02
N GLU A 145 12.75 -30.59 13.85
CA GLU A 145 12.81 -32.06 13.90
C GLU A 145 12.02 -32.62 15.13
N PRO A 146 11.60 -33.91 15.17
CA PRO A 146 11.03 -34.73 14.08
C PRO A 146 9.92 -35.75 14.52
N LYS A 147 9.40 -36.48 13.50
CA LYS A 147 8.76 -37.82 13.46
C LYS A 147 7.22 -37.85 13.49
N HIS A 148 6.57 -38.47 12.49
CA HIS A 148 6.78 -39.86 12.09
C HIS A 148 6.87 -40.11 10.57
N GLU A 149 7.97 -40.78 10.20
CA GLU A 149 8.24 -41.64 9.03
C GLU A 149 7.02 -42.41 8.47
N GLN A 150 6.87 -42.68 7.16
CA GLN A 150 7.74 -43.54 6.31
C GLN A 150 7.23 -43.55 4.82
N PRO A 151 7.87 -44.17 3.79
CA PRO A 151 9.03 -43.68 3.03
C PRO A 151 8.90 -43.72 1.46
N ARG A 152 9.71 -42.87 0.76
CA ARG A 152 10.59 -43.19 -0.42
C ARG A 152 9.96 -43.61 -1.79
N GLN A 153 10.33 -43.14 -2.99
CA GLN A 153 11.32 -42.19 -3.55
C GLN A 153 11.02 -41.91 -5.04
N THR A 154 11.32 -40.69 -5.48
CA THR A 154 11.92 -40.21 -6.76
C THR A 154 11.60 -40.86 -8.10
N GLU A 155 11.24 -39.99 -9.07
CA GLU A 155 12.19 -39.60 -10.13
C GLU A 155 12.05 -38.11 -10.46
N THR A 156 13.16 -37.39 -10.27
CA THR A 156 13.35 -35.95 -10.45
C THR A 156 13.83 -35.69 -11.88
N LYS A 157 13.22 -34.71 -12.57
CA LYS A 157 13.84 -34.02 -13.71
C LYS A 157 14.19 -32.60 -13.25
N PRO A 158 15.44 -32.13 -13.41
CA PRO A 158 15.91 -30.90 -12.78
C PRO A 158 15.20 -29.66 -13.37
N GLU A 159 14.63 -28.86 -12.49
CA GLU A 159 14.22 -27.48 -12.75
C GLU A 159 15.49 -26.62 -12.90
N PRO A 160 15.55 -25.70 -13.87
CA PRO A 160 16.72 -24.85 -14.05
C PRO A 160 16.86 -23.93 -12.84
N THR A 161 18.03 -23.98 -12.21
CA THR A 161 18.47 -23.08 -11.15
C THR A 161 18.07 -21.64 -11.47
N PRO A 162 17.37 -20.91 -10.58
CA PRO A 162 17.27 -19.47 -10.72
C PRO A 162 18.69 -18.90 -10.60
N GLU A 163 19.18 -18.40 -11.72
CA GLU A 163 20.36 -17.54 -11.78
C GLU A 163 20.12 -16.35 -10.83
N PRO A 164 21.10 -15.92 -10.03
CA PRO A 164 20.92 -14.88 -9.04
C PRO A 164 20.35 -13.63 -9.72
N GLU A 165 19.19 -13.17 -9.25
CA GLU A 165 18.60 -11.90 -9.69
C GLU A 165 19.65 -10.82 -9.38
N PRO A 166 20.20 -10.13 -10.40
CA PRO A 166 21.30 -9.20 -10.18
C PRO A 166 20.80 -8.10 -9.24
N GLU A 167 21.60 -7.76 -8.22
CA GLU A 167 21.38 -6.61 -7.34
C GLU A 167 20.86 -5.43 -8.18
N ARG A 168 19.55 -5.16 -8.12
CA ARG A 168 18.98 -4.00 -8.81
C ARG A 168 19.55 -2.78 -8.12
N SER A 169 20.31 -1.99 -8.88
CA SER A 169 20.84 -0.70 -8.43
C SER A 169 19.71 0.11 -7.77
N GLU A 170 19.96 0.65 -6.58
CA GLU A 170 19.04 1.55 -5.85
C GLU A 170 18.55 2.74 -6.70
N PHE A 171 19.31 3.07 -7.75
CA PHE A 171 19.04 4.17 -8.66
C PHE A 171 18.23 3.74 -9.90
N ASP A 172 17.88 2.45 -10.04
CA ASP A 172 17.04 1.97 -11.12
C ASP A 172 15.59 2.43 -10.96
N VAL A 173 15.05 3.11 -11.98
CA VAL A 173 13.63 3.47 -12.04
C VAL A 173 12.91 2.33 -12.77
N VAL A 174 12.12 1.58 -12.02
CA VAL A 174 11.37 0.42 -12.55
C VAL A 174 10.46 0.87 -13.69
N LEU A 175 10.58 0.19 -14.85
CA LEU A 175 9.69 0.37 -15.99
C LEU A 175 8.38 -0.37 -15.72
N PRO A 176 7.26 0.33 -15.52
CA PRO A 176 5.96 -0.32 -15.31
C PRO A 176 5.50 -1.01 -16.59
N PHE A 177 4.53 -1.92 -16.45
CA PHE A 177 3.85 -2.58 -17.57
C PHE A 177 2.38 -2.14 -17.60
N SER A 178 1.82 -1.99 -18.81
CA SER A 178 0.41 -1.71 -19.05
C SER A 178 -0.46 -2.94 -18.75
N GLU A 179 -1.78 -2.75 -18.73
CA GLU A 179 -2.74 -3.85 -18.55
C GLU A 179 -2.62 -4.94 -19.63
N GLU A 180 -2.10 -4.61 -20.83
CA GLU A 180 -1.81 -5.57 -21.89
C GLU A 180 -0.43 -6.26 -21.76
N GLY A 181 0.25 -6.10 -20.62
CA GLY A 181 1.56 -6.70 -20.36
C GLY A 181 2.69 -6.12 -21.20
N ARG A 182 2.54 -4.90 -21.73
CA ARG A 182 3.58 -4.21 -22.51
C ARG A 182 4.29 -3.19 -21.64
N PRO A 183 5.59 -2.92 -21.83
CA PRO A 183 6.27 -1.89 -21.05
C PRO A 183 5.61 -0.52 -21.27
N ASP A 184 5.20 0.13 -20.18
CA ASP A 184 4.59 1.46 -20.19
C ASP A 184 5.68 2.54 -20.16
N TRP A 185 6.29 2.70 -21.33
CA TRP A 185 7.26 3.75 -21.59
C TRP A 185 6.68 5.15 -21.38
N LYS A 186 5.37 5.35 -21.57
CA LYS A 186 4.76 6.68 -21.39
C LYS A 186 4.77 7.08 -19.93
N GLN A 187 4.34 6.18 -19.04
CA GLN A 187 4.37 6.41 -17.59
C GLN A 187 5.81 6.60 -17.10
N TRP A 188 6.74 5.82 -17.61
CA TRP A 188 8.15 5.94 -17.25
C TRP A 188 8.77 7.28 -17.69
N THR A 189 8.61 7.68 -18.96
CA THR A 189 9.21 8.90 -19.50
C THR A 189 8.53 10.19 -19.06
N ASN A 190 7.25 10.14 -18.70
CA ASN A 190 6.49 11.36 -18.38
C ASN A 190 6.32 11.56 -16.87
N THR A 191 6.62 10.55 -16.05
CA THR A 191 6.31 10.61 -14.62
C THR A 191 7.44 10.05 -13.78
N LEU A 192 7.71 8.74 -13.86
CA LEU A 192 8.57 8.07 -12.88
C LEU A 192 10.03 8.56 -12.93
N PHE A 193 10.62 8.59 -14.13
CA PHE A 193 12.01 8.99 -14.29
C PHE A 193 12.22 10.50 -14.02
N PRO A 194 11.39 11.43 -14.54
CA PRO A 194 11.46 12.85 -14.15
C PRO A 194 11.31 13.11 -12.64
N LEU A 195 10.41 12.38 -11.96
CA LEU A 195 10.23 12.54 -10.51
C LEU A 195 11.47 12.06 -9.74
N ARG A 196 12.08 10.94 -10.17
CA ARG A 196 13.32 10.46 -9.54
C ARG A 196 14.47 11.46 -9.68
N ILE A 197 14.61 12.08 -10.85
CA ILE A 197 15.59 13.15 -11.09
C ILE A 197 15.30 14.38 -10.23
N ALA A 198 14.03 14.80 -10.14
CA ALA A 198 13.64 15.96 -9.34
C ALA A 198 13.94 15.77 -7.84
N ALA A 199 13.82 14.54 -7.34
CA ALA A 199 14.09 14.17 -5.95
C ALA A 199 15.58 14.07 -5.58
N CYS A 200 16.51 14.11 -6.55
CA CYS A 200 17.93 14.10 -6.25
C CYS A 200 18.37 15.36 -5.50
N GLU A 201 19.20 15.20 -4.49
CA GLU A 201 19.72 16.30 -3.66
C GLU A 201 21.15 16.71 -4.05
N SER A 202 21.83 15.89 -4.86
CA SER A 202 23.17 16.17 -5.35
C SER A 202 23.34 15.83 -6.84
N THR A 203 24.32 16.45 -7.49
CA THR A 203 24.67 16.14 -8.88
C THR A 203 25.14 14.70 -9.04
N GLY A 204 25.81 14.15 -8.02
CA GLY A 204 26.20 12.75 -7.96
C GLY A 204 25.01 11.79 -7.97
N GLU A 205 23.94 12.11 -7.23
CA GLU A 205 22.71 11.32 -7.25
C GLU A 205 22.00 11.38 -8.61
N VAL A 206 21.97 12.55 -9.26
CA VAL A 206 21.40 12.68 -10.62
C VAL A 206 22.18 11.78 -11.58
N GLN A 207 23.51 11.78 -11.49
CA GLN A 207 24.37 10.95 -12.34
C GLN A 207 24.14 9.45 -12.07
N ASN A 208 24.05 9.04 -10.81
CA ASN A 208 23.76 7.65 -10.44
C ASN A 208 22.39 7.17 -10.98
N VAL A 209 21.36 8.03 -10.96
CA VAL A 209 20.04 7.74 -11.56
C VAL A 209 20.14 7.62 -13.08
N ILE A 210 20.91 8.47 -13.76
CA ILE A 210 21.12 8.36 -15.20
C ILE A 210 21.84 7.04 -15.54
N ASP A 211 22.91 6.72 -14.82
CA ASP A 211 23.72 5.52 -15.07
C ASP A 211 22.93 4.24 -14.77
N GLY A 212 22.18 4.22 -13.67
CA GLY A 212 21.30 3.10 -13.30
C GLY A 212 20.17 2.83 -14.32
N ASN A 213 19.82 3.82 -15.13
CA ASN A 213 18.77 3.73 -16.16
C ASN A 213 19.29 3.78 -17.59
N LYS A 214 20.61 3.66 -17.80
CA LYS A 214 21.25 3.86 -19.11
C LYS A 214 20.64 3.01 -20.23
N SER A 215 20.37 1.73 -19.99
CA SER A 215 19.77 0.84 -21.00
C SER A 215 18.36 1.28 -21.44
N LYS A 216 17.57 1.80 -20.50
CA LYS A 216 16.23 2.35 -20.77
C LYS A 216 16.32 3.67 -21.53
N LEU A 217 17.24 4.54 -21.13
CA LEU A 217 17.52 5.80 -21.80
C LEU A 217 18.02 5.60 -23.24
N ASP A 218 18.90 4.62 -23.47
CA ASP A 218 19.36 4.24 -24.82
C ASP A 218 18.21 3.72 -25.68
N THR A 219 17.31 2.93 -25.11
CA THR A 219 16.09 2.45 -25.79
C THR A 219 15.19 3.62 -26.20
N ILE A 220 14.99 4.61 -25.33
CA ILE A 220 14.20 5.81 -25.63
C ILE A 220 14.91 6.70 -26.65
N LYS A 221 16.24 6.82 -26.57
CA LYS A 221 17.04 7.59 -27.52
C LYS A 221 16.90 7.05 -28.94
N GLN A 222 16.84 5.73 -29.09
CA GLN A 222 16.66 5.07 -30.39
C GLN A 222 15.19 5.14 -30.87
N SER A 223 14.23 4.85 -29.99
CA SER A 223 12.82 4.70 -30.37
C SER A 223 12.02 6.02 -30.38
N ALA A 224 12.40 6.99 -29.56
CA ALA A 224 11.72 8.27 -29.39
C ALA A 224 12.70 9.43 -29.08
N PRO A 225 13.51 9.88 -30.06
CA PRO A 225 14.57 10.87 -29.84
C PRO A 225 14.10 12.19 -29.21
N LYS A 226 12.92 12.70 -29.61
CA LYS A 226 12.35 13.94 -29.03
C LYS A 226 12.02 13.79 -27.54
N THR A 227 11.58 12.59 -27.13
CA THR A 227 11.30 12.29 -25.72
C THR A 227 12.60 12.20 -24.93
N TYR A 228 13.64 11.61 -25.49
CA TYR A 228 14.97 11.59 -24.89
C TYR A 228 15.52 13.00 -24.67
N GLU A 229 15.46 13.88 -25.69
CA GLU A 229 15.94 15.27 -25.55
C GLU A 229 15.16 16.04 -24.47
N ARG A 230 13.85 15.82 -24.34
CA ARG A 230 13.05 16.41 -23.27
C ARG A 230 13.49 15.94 -21.88
N LEU A 231 13.74 14.64 -21.73
CA LEU A 231 14.26 14.09 -20.47
C LEU A 231 15.65 14.66 -20.16
N LYS A 232 16.50 14.75 -21.19
CA LYS A 232 17.84 15.32 -21.10
C LYS A 232 17.85 16.75 -20.61
N ALA A 233 17.05 17.61 -21.24
CA ALA A 233 16.87 18.98 -20.79
C ALA A 233 16.38 19.06 -19.34
N GLY A 234 15.53 18.13 -18.91
CA GLY A 234 15.02 18.06 -17.54
C GLY A 234 16.08 17.74 -16.49
N TRP A 235 16.96 16.76 -16.75
CA TRP A 235 18.04 16.45 -15.81
C TRP A 235 19.21 17.45 -15.90
N ASP A 236 19.50 18.01 -17.07
CA ASP A 236 20.52 19.06 -17.22
C ASP A 236 20.10 20.28 -16.39
N HIS A 237 18.82 20.69 -16.48
CA HIS A 237 18.28 21.77 -15.66
C HIS A 237 18.36 21.47 -14.15
N LYS A 238 18.14 20.23 -13.73
CA LYS A 238 18.29 19.81 -12.32
C LYS A 238 19.75 19.91 -11.87
N ILE A 239 20.71 19.48 -12.70
CA ILE A 239 22.14 19.60 -12.42
C ILE A 239 22.53 21.08 -12.29
N ASP A 240 22.09 21.92 -13.22
CA ASP A 240 22.36 23.36 -13.19
C ASP A 240 21.80 24.01 -11.92
N ASN A 241 20.58 23.66 -11.51
CA ASN A 241 19.98 24.16 -10.26
C ASN A 241 20.77 23.71 -9.02
N LEU A 242 21.27 22.47 -9.00
CA LEU A 242 22.05 21.95 -7.87
C LEU A 242 23.46 22.56 -7.81
N LEU A 243 24.06 22.92 -8.95
CA LEU A 243 25.35 23.61 -9.00
C LEU A 243 25.23 25.09 -8.62
N ASN A 244 24.15 25.74 -9.03
CA ASN A 244 23.94 27.19 -8.82
C ASN A 244 23.20 27.51 -7.51
N GLY A 245 22.51 26.55 -6.89
CA GLY A 245 21.78 26.69 -5.62
C GLY A 245 22.66 26.63 -4.36
N VAL A 246 23.98 26.60 -4.51
CA VAL A 246 24.95 26.68 -3.38
C VAL A 246 25.29 28.14 -3.02
N VAL A 247 24.64 29.12 -3.64
CA VAL A 247 24.85 30.54 -3.34
C VAL A 247 23.51 31.18 -2.99
N ASP A 248 23.18 31.18 -1.70
CA ASP A 248 22.50 32.28 -0.98
C ASP A 248 22.16 31.79 0.44
N ASP A 249 23.10 32.00 1.36
CA ASP A 249 22.88 32.13 2.81
C ASP A 249 22.85 33.63 3.17
#